data_AF-A0A925XND3-F1
#
_entry.id   AF-A0A925XND3-F1
#
_cell.length_a   1.000
_cell.length_b   1.000
_cell.length_c   1.000
_cell.angle_alpha   90.00
_cell.angle_beta   90.00
_cell.angle_gamma   90.00
#
_symmetry.space_group_name_H-M   'P 1'
#
loop_
_entity.id
_entity.type
_entity.pdbx_description
1 polymer ?
#
loop_
_entity_poly.entity_id
_entity_poly.type
_entity_poly.pdbx_seq_one_letter_code
_entity_poly.pdbx_strand_id
1 'polypeptide(L)'
;MPSSRGISHTVSASELADWIERQGTDRWWTVDGDPVLMGRLSLPCPGDELAQELRVVNLPLVVFAETNEAASKQVLDGDGLDALVRRWGAVPPSGVDGSHQSGARMLVLAWQRTPDSEWLLLEDLETTASEAAEVAWMDGDT
;
A
#
# COMPACT_ATOMS: atom_id res chain seq x y z
N MET A 1 -3.50 18.52 12.17
CA MET A 1 -2.65 17.44 11.62
C MET A 1 -1.29 18.04 11.34
N PRO A 2 -0.19 17.52 11.92
CA PRO A 2 1.11 18.15 11.77
C PRO A 2 1.59 18.03 10.32
N SER A 3 1.58 19.15 9.62
CA SER A 3 2.27 19.37 8.35
C SER A 3 3.78 19.34 8.59
N SER A 4 4.38 18.17 8.51
CA SER A 4 5.83 17.98 8.41
C SER A 4 6.06 17.14 7.16
N ARG A 5 5.94 17.76 5.98
CA ARG A 5 6.08 17.06 4.70
C ARG A 5 7.46 16.41 4.65
N GLY A 6 7.46 15.10 4.81
CA GLY A 6 8.59 14.21 4.58
C GLY A 6 9.09 14.28 3.15
N ILE A 7 10.04 13.42 2.84
CA ILE A 7 10.54 13.28 1.47
C ILE A 7 9.46 12.56 0.68
N SER A 8 9.18 13.03 -0.53
CA SER A 8 8.18 12.43 -1.38
C SER A 8 8.79 11.93 -2.67
N HIS A 9 8.44 10.70 -3.03
CA HIS A 9 8.84 10.03 -4.24
C HIS A 9 7.65 9.90 -5.18
N THR A 10 7.89 9.73 -6.47
CA THR A 10 6.82 9.52 -7.44
C THR A 10 6.82 8.07 -7.91
N VAL A 11 5.64 7.49 -8.09
CA VAL A 11 5.48 6.14 -8.65
C VAL A 11 4.32 6.15 -9.64
N SER A 12 4.37 5.34 -10.70
CA SER A 12 3.22 5.21 -11.58
C SER A 12 2.19 4.26 -10.96
N ALA A 13 0.89 4.45 -11.22
CA ALA A 13 -0.12 3.50 -10.75
C ALA A 13 0.09 2.09 -11.33
N SER A 14 0.64 1.98 -12.54
CA SER A 14 1.00 0.68 -13.13
C SER A 14 2.14 0.00 -12.35
N GLU A 15 3.17 0.74 -11.96
CA GLU A 15 4.28 0.21 -11.15
C GLU A 15 3.82 -0.22 -9.76
N LEU A 16 2.92 0.56 -9.13
CA LEU A 16 2.30 0.16 -7.86
C LEU A 16 1.46 -1.10 -8.01
N ALA A 17 0.67 -1.22 -9.09
CA ALA A 17 -0.11 -2.40 -9.40
C ALA A 17 0.78 -3.64 -9.58
N ASP A 18 1.86 -3.52 -10.35
CA ASP A 18 2.83 -4.59 -10.56
C ASP A 18 3.56 -4.96 -9.25
N TRP A 19 3.77 -3.99 -8.35
CA TRP A 19 4.30 -4.27 -7.02
C TRP A 19 3.32 -5.04 -6.14
N ILE A 20 2.04 -4.68 -6.14
CA ILE A 20 0.98 -5.38 -5.38
C ILE A 20 0.87 -6.83 -5.84
N GLU A 21 0.80 -7.07 -7.15
CA GLU A 21 0.69 -8.43 -7.69
C GLU A 21 1.92 -9.30 -7.37
N ARG A 22 3.12 -8.70 -7.36
CA ARG A 22 4.35 -9.39 -6.96
C ARG A 22 4.35 -9.84 -5.50
N GLN A 23 3.51 -9.26 -4.64
CA GLN A 23 3.39 -9.73 -3.26
C GLN A 23 2.61 -11.04 -3.16
N GLY A 24 1.84 -11.42 -4.19
CA GLY A 24 0.99 -12.60 -4.22
C GLY A 24 -0.50 -12.25 -4.22
N THR A 25 -1.30 -13.10 -4.86
CA THR A 25 -2.76 -12.98 -4.95
C THR A 25 -3.48 -13.44 -3.68
N ASP A 26 -2.76 -14.07 -2.76
CA ASP A 26 -3.22 -14.50 -1.45
C ASP A 26 -3.31 -13.35 -0.44
N ARG A 27 -2.82 -12.17 -0.80
CA ARG A 27 -2.81 -11.00 0.08
C ARG A 27 -4.00 -10.08 -0.15
N TRP A 28 -4.54 -9.63 0.97
CA TRP A 28 -5.63 -8.68 1.02
C TRP A 28 -5.14 -7.30 1.40
N TRP A 29 -5.77 -6.29 0.82
CA TRP A 29 -5.37 -4.90 0.93
C TRP A 29 -6.55 -4.01 1.29
N THR A 30 -6.28 -3.07 2.18
CA THR A 30 -7.20 -2.03 2.60
C THR A 30 -6.66 -0.67 2.13
N VAL A 31 -7.55 0.12 1.54
CA VAL A 31 -7.27 1.50 1.14
C VAL A 31 -8.07 2.44 2.04
N ASP A 32 -7.41 3.30 2.80
CA ASP A 32 -8.07 4.24 3.70
C ASP A 32 -7.84 5.69 3.29
N GLY A 33 -8.92 6.45 3.17
CA GLY A 33 -8.89 7.88 2.80
C GLY A 33 -8.78 8.20 1.31
N ASP A 34 -8.65 7.20 0.42
CA ASP A 34 -8.55 7.46 -1.01
C ASP A 34 -9.90 7.87 -1.63
N PRO A 35 -10.00 9.04 -2.29
CA PRO A 35 -11.26 9.53 -2.82
C PRO A 35 -11.74 8.85 -4.10
N VAL A 36 -10.94 7.97 -4.72
CA VAL A 36 -11.23 7.35 -6.04
C VAL A 36 -11.51 5.85 -5.89
N LEU A 37 -10.58 5.12 -5.28
CA LEU A 37 -10.54 3.68 -5.09
C LEU A 37 -11.58 3.19 -4.08
N MET A 38 -11.82 3.93 -2.99
CA MET A 38 -12.83 3.54 -2.00
C MET A 38 -14.26 3.50 -2.56
N GLY A 39 -14.53 4.21 -3.67
CA GLY A 39 -15.82 4.14 -4.37
C GLY A 39 -15.90 3.05 -5.45
N ARG A 40 -14.80 2.33 -5.70
CA ARG A 40 -14.64 1.34 -6.77
C ARG A 40 -14.40 -0.07 -6.26
N LEU A 41 -13.77 -0.19 -5.09
CA LEU A 41 -13.40 -1.47 -4.49
C LEU A 41 -14.27 -1.76 -3.26
N SER A 42 -14.58 -3.03 -3.06
CA SER A 42 -15.07 -3.53 -1.78
C SER A 42 -13.86 -3.84 -0.90
N LEU A 43 -13.67 -3.09 0.19
CA LEU A 43 -12.49 -3.21 1.04
C LEU A 43 -12.77 -4.05 2.30
N PRO A 44 -11.83 -4.90 2.75
CA PRO A 44 -10.54 -5.22 2.09
C PRO A 44 -10.77 -5.95 0.75
N CYS A 45 -9.83 -5.79 -0.18
CA CYS A 45 -9.89 -6.40 -1.52
C CYS A 45 -8.62 -7.23 -1.81
N PRO A 46 -8.71 -8.23 -2.69
CA PRO A 46 -7.54 -8.98 -3.11
C PRO A 46 -6.60 -8.12 -3.99
N GLY A 47 -5.31 -8.45 -3.97
CA GLY A 47 -4.28 -7.64 -4.62
C GLY A 47 -4.45 -7.46 -6.13
N ASP A 48 -5.03 -8.44 -6.82
CA ASP A 48 -5.31 -8.39 -8.26
C ASP A 48 -6.44 -7.43 -8.61
N GLU A 49 -7.52 -7.38 -7.82
CA GLU A 49 -8.59 -6.40 -7.97
C GLU A 49 -8.07 -4.98 -7.75
N LEU A 50 -7.28 -4.77 -6.68
CA LEU A 50 -6.64 -3.49 -6.43
C LEU A 50 -5.71 -3.07 -7.58
N ALA A 51 -4.87 -4.00 -8.05
CA ALA A 51 -3.95 -3.76 -9.16
C ALA A 51 -4.71 -3.41 -10.46
N GLN A 52 -5.83 -4.07 -10.73
CA GLN A 52 -6.69 -3.75 -11.86
C GLN A 52 -7.24 -2.33 -11.76
N GLU A 53 -7.81 -1.93 -10.63
CA GLU A 53 -8.36 -0.59 -10.46
C GLU A 53 -7.28 0.50 -10.52
N LEU A 54 -6.08 0.24 -9.98
CA LEU A 54 -4.93 1.14 -10.13
C LEU A 54 -4.56 1.35 -11.60
N ARG A 55 -4.56 0.28 -12.41
CA ARG A 55 -4.31 0.37 -13.86
C ARG A 55 -5.44 1.06 -14.62
N VAL A 56 -6.68 0.96 -14.16
CA VAL A 56 -7.81 1.70 -14.75
C VAL A 56 -7.67 3.19 -14.48
N VAL A 57 -7.26 3.58 -13.27
CA VAL A 57 -7.01 4.98 -12.93
C VAL A 57 -5.79 5.51 -13.69
N ASN A 58 -4.70 4.73 -13.74
CA ASN A 58 -3.45 5.02 -14.45
C ASN A 58 -2.88 6.43 -14.22
N LEU A 59 -3.01 6.94 -13.00
CA LEU A 59 -2.47 8.26 -12.64
C LEU A 59 -1.16 8.10 -11.85
N PRO A 60 -0.20 9.03 -12.02
CA PRO A 60 0.97 9.07 -11.18
C PRO A 60 0.59 9.38 -9.72
N LEU A 61 1.34 8.74 -8.82
CA LEU A 61 1.19 8.77 -7.39
C LEU A 61 2.43 9.37 -6.75
N VAL A 62 2.23 9.87 -5.54
CA VAL A 62 3.27 10.35 -4.65
C VAL A 62 3.31 9.41 -3.45
N VAL A 63 4.47 8.84 -3.15
CA VAL A 63 4.74 8.05 -1.95
C VAL A 63 5.47 8.96 -0.96
N PHE A 64 4.92 9.10 0.24
CA PHE A 64 5.57 9.87 1.30
C PHE A 64 6.49 8.99 2.11
N ALA A 65 7.69 9.46 2.43
CA ALA A 65 8.72 8.84 3.25
C ALA A 65 9.16 9.80 4.35
N GLU A 66 9.71 9.28 5.46
CA GLU A 66 10.16 10.13 6.57
C GLU A 66 11.34 11.05 6.20
N THR A 67 11.41 12.19 6.87
CA THR A 67 12.27 13.35 6.60
C THR A 67 13.79 13.13 6.69
N ASN A 68 14.27 11.95 7.11
CA ASN A 68 15.69 11.70 7.37
C ASN A 68 16.46 11.07 6.18
N GLU A 69 15.87 11.04 4.98
CA GLU A 69 16.63 10.68 3.78
C GLU A 69 17.37 11.89 3.20
N ALA A 70 18.45 11.63 2.46
CA ALA A 70 18.99 12.65 1.57
C ALA A 70 17.89 12.98 0.54
N ALA A 71 17.33 14.18 0.64
CA ALA A 71 16.14 14.66 -0.07
C ALA A 71 16.27 14.60 -1.60
N SER A 72 16.16 13.41 -2.18
CA SER A 72 16.10 13.22 -3.62
C SER A 72 14.72 12.68 -3.97
N LYS A 73 13.90 13.54 -4.59
CA LYS A 73 12.68 13.10 -5.26
C LYS A 73 13.09 12.12 -6.35
N GLN A 74 12.75 10.85 -6.16
CA GLN A 74 13.05 9.80 -7.12
C GLN A 74 11.76 9.21 -7.68
N VAL A 75 11.83 8.74 -8.92
CA VAL A 75 10.83 7.84 -9.47
C VAL A 75 11.12 6.47 -8.87
N LEU A 76 10.19 5.93 -8.09
CA LEU A 76 10.31 4.60 -7.53
C LEU A 76 9.88 3.57 -8.55
N ASP A 77 10.66 2.51 -8.62
CA ASP A 77 10.28 1.24 -9.17
C ASP A 77 9.81 0.30 -8.05
N GLY A 78 9.48 -0.92 -8.46
CA GLY A 78 9.10 -1.99 -7.59
C GLY A 78 10.05 -2.33 -6.44
N ASP A 79 11.35 -2.28 -6.65
CA ASP A 79 12.35 -2.57 -5.62
C ASP A 79 12.47 -1.40 -4.64
N GLY A 80 12.30 -0.17 -5.13
CA GLY A 80 12.21 1.03 -4.31
C GLY A 80 11.02 1.00 -3.34
N LEU A 81 9.86 0.51 -3.79
CA LEU A 81 8.69 0.31 -2.92
C LEU A 81 8.96 -0.72 -1.83
N ASP A 82 9.54 -1.87 -2.18
CA ASP A 82 9.94 -2.91 -1.20
C ASP A 82 10.90 -2.37 -0.14
N ALA A 83 11.89 -1.56 -0.56
CA ALA A 83 12.85 -0.95 0.34
C ALA A 83 12.19 0.03 1.33
N LEU A 84 11.18 0.79 0.89
CA LEU A 84 10.41 1.68 1.76
C LEU A 84 9.56 0.91 2.76
N VAL A 85 8.81 -0.08 2.30
CA VAL A 85 7.92 -0.89 3.13
C VAL A 85 8.71 -1.67 4.20
N ARG A 86 9.84 -2.29 3.84
CA ARG A 86 10.71 -2.99 4.80
C ARG A 86 11.23 -2.06 5.89
N ARG A 87 11.48 -0.80 5.55
CA ARG A 87 11.95 0.20 6.50
C ARG A 87 10.87 0.58 7.50
N TRP A 88 9.62 0.71 7.05
CA TRP A 88 8.49 1.00 7.93
C TRP A 88 8.13 -0.16 8.85
N GLY A 89 8.34 -1.39 8.40
CA GLY A 89 8.25 -2.56 9.28
C GLY A 89 9.24 -2.53 10.45
N ALA A 90 10.32 -1.73 10.36
CA ALA A 90 11.27 -1.52 11.45
C ALA A 90 10.92 -0.32 12.35
N VAL A 91 10.30 0.73 11.80
CA VAL A 91 9.82 1.92 12.50
C VAL A 91 8.57 2.45 11.79
N PRO A 92 7.37 2.39 12.38
CA PRO A 92 6.17 2.92 11.73
C PRO A 92 6.29 4.44 11.54
N PRO A 93 5.79 5.00 10.43
CA PRO A 93 5.87 6.44 10.19
C PRO A 93 5.15 7.23 11.29
N SER A 94 5.74 8.38 11.67
CA SER A 94 5.19 9.24 12.72
C SER A 94 3.72 9.62 12.46
N GLY A 95 2.82 9.31 13.38
CA GLY A 95 1.38 9.63 13.26
C GLY A 95 0.47 8.45 12.89
N VAL A 96 1.06 7.29 12.64
CA VAL A 96 0.37 6.01 12.49
C VAL A 96 0.39 5.30 13.86
N ASP A 97 -0.78 4.90 14.37
CA ASP A 97 -0.89 4.26 15.68
C ASP A 97 -0.17 2.90 15.67
N GLY A 98 0.55 2.56 16.74
CA GLY A 98 1.35 1.33 16.83
C GLY A 98 0.52 0.04 16.87
N SER A 99 -0.80 0.15 16.69
CA SER A 99 -1.78 -0.92 16.61
C SER A 99 -1.80 -1.63 15.24
N HIS A 100 -1.06 -1.14 14.24
CA HIS A 100 -0.84 -1.92 13.02
C HIS A 100 -0.02 -3.17 13.34
N GLN A 101 -0.58 -4.32 12.97
CA GLN A 101 -0.01 -5.63 13.21
C GLN A 101 1.44 -5.66 12.67
N SER A 102 2.40 -5.96 13.55
CA SER A 102 3.81 -6.07 13.17
C SER A 102 3.96 -7.01 11.96
N GLY A 103 4.51 -6.48 10.86
CA GLY A 103 4.68 -7.22 9.61
C GLY A 103 3.75 -6.81 8.47
N ALA A 104 2.73 -5.98 8.73
CA ALA A 104 1.86 -5.46 7.67
C ALA A 104 2.63 -4.49 6.77
N ARG A 105 2.50 -4.65 5.45
CA ARG A 105 3.01 -3.68 4.49
C ARG A 105 2.12 -2.45 4.49
N MET A 106 2.74 -1.28 4.48
CA MET A 106 2.04 0.00 4.53
C MET A 106 2.70 1.00 3.58
N LEU A 107 1.89 1.79 2.90
CA LEU A 107 2.31 2.95 2.10
C LEU A 107 1.40 4.14 2.39
N VAL A 108 1.99 5.33 2.51
CA VAL A 108 1.28 6.61 2.57
C VAL A 108 1.39 7.24 1.19
N LEU A 109 0.24 7.45 0.55
CA LEU A 109 0.14 7.76 -0.86
C LEU A 109 -0.71 9.01 -1.07
N ALA A 110 -0.51 9.71 -2.18
CA ALA A 110 -1.45 10.68 -2.70
C ALA A 110 -1.43 10.65 -4.23
N TRP A 111 -2.56 10.98 -4.87
CA TRP A 111 -2.54 11.24 -6.30
C TRP A 111 -1.72 12.50 -6.60
N GLN A 112 -0.87 12.47 -7.62
CA GLN A 112 -0.03 13.64 -7.95
C GLN A 112 -0.87 14.90 -8.27
N ARG A 113 -2.09 14.72 -8.78
CA ARG A 113 -3.03 15.83 -9.04
C ARG A 113 -3.65 16.45 -7.78
N THR A 114 -3.65 15.73 -6.68
CA THR A 114 -4.22 16.14 -5.38
C THR A 114 -3.26 15.73 -4.25
N PRO A 115 -2.06 16.33 -4.19
CA PRO A 115 -0.99 15.93 -3.28
C PRO A 115 -1.24 16.31 -1.81
N ASP A 116 -2.34 17.00 -1.53
CA ASP A 116 -2.82 17.32 -0.17
C ASP A 116 -3.87 16.31 0.33
N SER A 117 -4.30 15.37 -0.53
CA SER A 117 -5.22 14.28 -0.19
C SER A 117 -4.43 12.99 -0.02
N GLU A 118 -3.80 12.86 1.14
CA GLU A 118 -3.05 11.69 1.56
C GLU A 118 -4.03 10.55 1.92
N TRP A 119 -3.65 9.33 1.57
CA TRP A 119 -4.39 8.11 1.82
C TRP A 119 -3.42 6.96 2.11
N LEU A 120 -3.93 5.91 2.74
CA LEU A 120 -3.14 4.78 3.20
C LEU A 120 -3.45 3.54 2.38
N LEU A 121 -2.41 2.83 1.97
CA LEU A 121 -2.50 1.45 1.50
C LEU A 121 -1.92 0.56 2.59
N LEU A 122 -2.71 -0.40 3.06
CA LEU A 122 -2.32 -1.33 4.11
C LEU A 122 -2.60 -2.76 3.68
N GLU A 123 -1.69 -3.66 4.00
CA GLU A 123 -1.96 -5.09 3.95
C GLU A 123 -2.86 -5.49 5.12
N ASP A 124 -3.97 -6.16 4.80
CA ASP A 124 -4.93 -6.68 5.77
C ASP A 124 -4.53 -8.10 6.18
N LEU A 125 -3.70 -8.19 7.22
CA LEU A 125 -3.17 -9.47 7.70
C LEU A 125 -4.25 -10.38 8.29
N GLU A 126 -5.32 -9.82 8.85
CA GLU A 126 -6.42 -10.60 9.44
C GLU A 126 -7.20 -11.33 8.34
N THR A 127 -7.57 -10.63 7.28
CA THR A 127 -8.27 -11.22 6.12
C THR A 127 -7.34 -12.19 5.38
N THR A 128 -6.09 -11.79 5.15
CA THR A 128 -5.07 -12.67 4.55
C THR A 128 -4.92 -13.98 5.31
N ALA A 129 -4.84 -13.94 6.64
CA ALA A 129 -4.71 -15.14 7.46
C ALA A 129 -5.99 -15.99 7.49
N SER A 130 -7.17 -15.36 7.50
CA SER A 130 -8.46 -16.04 7.51
C SER A 130 -8.70 -16.81 6.22
N GLU A 131 -8.49 -16.15 5.07
CA GLU A 131 -8.67 -16.74 3.75
C GLU A 131 -7.65 -17.88 3.51
N ALA A 132 -6.39 -17.68 3.92
CA ALA A 132 -5.38 -18.73 3.85
C ALA A 132 -5.75 -19.96 4.70
N ALA A 133 -6.36 -19.74 5.88
CA ALA A 133 -6.82 -20.83 6.72
C ALA A 133 -7.99 -21.58 6.05
N GLU A 134 -9.00 -20.88 5.52
CA GLU A 134 -10.14 -21.50 4.84
C GLU A 134 -9.71 -22.39 3.66
N VAL A 135 -8.79 -21.92 2.83
CA VAL A 135 -8.22 -22.71 1.72
C VAL A 135 -7.55 -23.99 2.24
N ALA A 136 -6.79 -23.90 3.34
CA ALA A 136 -6.12 -25.06 3.93
C ALA A 136 -7.10 -26.10 4.50
N TRP A 137 -8.28 -25.69 4.99
CA TRP A 137 -9.33 -26.62 5.45
C TRP A 137 -10.01 -27.36 4.29
N MET A 138 -10.05 -26.78 3.09
CA MET A 138 -10.67 -27.41 1.92
C MET A 138 -9.75 -28.44 1.23
N ASP A 139 -8.43 -28.30 1.34
CA ASP A 139 -7.46 -29.22 0.73
C ASP A 139 -7.16 -30.48 1.59
N GLY A 140 -7.65 -30.51 2.84
CA GLY A 140 -7.38 -31.56 3.82
C GLY A 140 -8.30 -32.79 3.79
N ASP A 141 -9.24 -32.89 2.85
CA ASP A 141 -10.26 -33.96 2.79
C ASP A 141 -10.15 -34.84 1.52
N THR A 142 -8.94 -35.22 1.10
CA THR A 142 -8.73 -36.19 -0.01
C THR A 142 -7.97 -37.44 0.43
#